data_AF-A0A1I0S8J5-F1
#
_entry.id   AF-A0A1I0S8J5-F1
#
_cell.length_a   1.000
_cell.length_b   1.000
_cell.length_c   1.000
_cell.angle_alpha   90.00
_cell.angle_beta   90.00
_cell.angle_gamma   90.00
#
_symmetry.space_group_name_H-M   'P 1'
#
loop_
_entity.id
_entity.type
_entity.pdbx_description
1 polymer ?
#
loop_
_entity_poly.entity_id
_entity_poly.type
_entity_poly.pdbx_seq_one_letter_code
_entity_poly.pdbx_strand_id
1 'polypeptide(L)' 'MKVSQELSISFWLRKDNNNPDSKATIMLRITIDGQRDDFSLGYQVEPARFNNKAAEVAGNRWRL' A
#
# COMPACT_ATOMS: atom_id res chain seq x y z
N MET A 1 27.93 -8.43 -18.11
CA MET A 1 28.00 -7.59 -16.90
C MET A 1 26.98 -8.10 -15.90
N LYS A 2 27.38 -8.35 -14.65
CA LYS A 2 26.45 -8.70 -13.57
C LYS A 2 26.24 -7.45 -12.72
N VAL A 3 25.02 -6.92 -12.71
CA VAL A 3 24.59 -5.82 -11.84
C VAL A 3 23.93 -6.44 -10.61
N SER A 4 24.33 -5.98 -9.43
CA SER A 4 23.73 -6.36 -8.14
C SER A 4 23.29 -5.06 -7.46
N GLN A 5 22.00 -4.93 -7.18
CA GLN A 5 21.40 -3.76 -6.55
C GLN A 5 20.55 -4.21 -5.37
N GLU A 6 20.45 -3.35 -4.36
CA GLU A 6 19.58 -3.57 -3.21
C GLU A 6 18.16 -3.07 -3.54
N LEU A 7 17.24 -4.00 -3.76
CA LEU A 7 15.83 -3.73 -4.04
C LEU A 7 14.97 -4.03 -2.81
N SER A 8 14.13 -3.07 -2.42
CA SER A 8 13.01 -3.34 -1.51
C SER A 8 11.71 -2.77 -2.05
N ILE A 9 10.63 -3.49 -1.80
CA ILE A 9 9.26 -3.12 -2.19
C ILE A 9 8.42 -3.09 -0.92
N SER A 10 7.69 -1.99 -0.71
CA SER A 10 6.77 -1.82 0.42
C SER A 10 5.39 -1.43 -0.06
N PHE A 11 4.37 -1.96 0.60
CA PHE A 11 2.97 -1.64 0.35
C PHE A 11 2.41 -0.90 1.56
N TRP A 12 1.67 0.17 1.30
CA TRP A 12 1.01 0.93 2.34
C TRP A 12 -0.32 1.50 1.85
N LEU A 13 -1.20 1.85 2.77
CA LEU A 13 -2.50 2.42 2.44
C LEU A 13 -2.47 3.92 2.65
N ARG A 14 -2.80 4.66 1.58
CA ARG A 14 -2.98 6.11 1.63
C ARG A 14 -4.45 6.43 1.74
N LYS A 15 -4.86 6.96 2.88
CA LYS A 15 -6.18 7.57 3.04
C LYS A 15 -6.11 9.03 2.63
N ASP A 16 -7.06 9.51 1.84
CA ASP A 16 -7.21 10.94 1.58
C ASP A 16 -8.09 11.54 2.69
N ASN A 17 -7.48 12.35 3.56
CA ASN A 17 -8.17 12.94 4.71
C ASN A 17 -9.16 14.05 4.29
N ASN A 18 -9.09 14.53 3.05
CA ASN A 18 -9.98 15.58 2.55
C ASN A 18 -11.29 15.05 1.96
N ASN A 19 -11.43 13.73 1.84
CA ASN A 19 -12.65 13.09 1.36
C ASN A 19 -13.05 11.95 2.31
N PRO A 20 -14.09 12.14 3.14
CA PRO A 20 -14.50 11.17 4.15
C PRO A 20 -15.02 9.85 3.54
N ASP A 21 -15.48 9.88 2.29
CA ASP A 21 -15.93 8.70 1.54
C ASP A 21 -14.80 8.09 0.68
N SER A 22 -13.61 8.69 0.66
CA SER A 22 -12.52 8.20 -0.20
C SER A 22 -12.03 6.85 0.27
N LYS A 23 -12.08 5.90 -0.65
CA LYS A 23 -11.47 4.58 -0.48
C LYS A 23 -9.96 4.74 -0.31
N ALA A 24 -9.39 4.04 0.67
CA ALA A 24 -7.95 4.07 0.90
C ALA A 24 -7.25 3.45 -0.31
N THR A 25 -6.28 4.13 -0.90
CA THR A 25 -5.58 3.66 -2.09
C THR A 25 -4.36 2.84 -1.68
N ILE A 26 -4.15 1.68 -2.32
CA ILE A 26 -2.93 0.90 -2.15
C ILE A 26 -1.80 1.59 -2.89
N MET A 27 -0.79 2.00 -2.13
CA MET A 27 0.43 2.60 -2.62
C MET A 27 1.55 1.57 -2.61
N LEU A 28 2.43 1.67 -3.59
CA LEU A 28 3.66 0.89 -3.67
C LEU A 28 4.85 1.85 -3.61
N ARG A 29 5.82 1.48 -2.76
CA ARG A 29 7.13 2.11 -2.67
C ARG A 29 8.17 1.18 -3.25
N ILE A 30 8.92 1.62 -4.25
CA ILE A 30 10.12 0.93 -4.75
C ILE A 30 11.33 1.66 -4.17
N THR A 31 12.27 0.92 -3.59
CA THR A 31 13.58 1.43 -3.23
C THR A 31 14.66 0.65 -3.96
N ILE A 32 15.52 1.33 -4.72
CA ILE A 32 16.68 0.77 -5.40
C ILE A 32 17.91 1.53 -4.92
N ASP A 33 18.87 0.84 -4.30
CA ASP A 33 20.13 1.43 -3.81
C ASP A 33 19.91 2.70 -2.98
N GLY A 34 18.85 2.70 -2.16
CA GLY A 34 18.45 3.81 -1.29
C GLY A 34 17.60 4.91 -1.96
N GLN A 35 17.49 4.94 -3.28
CA GLN A 35 16.58 5.85 -4.00
C GLN A 35 15.16 5.33 -3.96
N ARG A 36 14.20 6.20 -3.66
CA ARG A 36 12.80 5.84 -3.42
C ARG A 36 11.88 6.54 -4.41
N ASP A 37 10.90 5.80 -4.89
CA ASP A 37 9.75 6.35 -5.60
C ASP A 37 8.45 5.68 -5.11
N ASP A 38 7.36 6.45 -5.16
CA ASP A 38 6.06 6.06 -4.64
C ASP A 38 4.97 6.30 -5.71
N PHE A 39 4.19 5.26 -6.01
CA PHE A 39 3.05 5.40 -6.91
C PHE A 39 1.83 4.60 -6.45
N SER A 40 0.66 5.05 -6.91
CA SER A 40 -0.60 4.34 -6.68
C SER A 40 -0.70 3.12 -7.58
N LEU A 41 -1.17 2.01 -7.03
CA LEU A 41 -1.50 0.83 -7.82
C LEU A 41 -2.89 0.91 -8.50
N GLY A 42 -3.63 2.00 -8.29
CA GLY A 42 -5.02 2.14 -8.75
C GLY A 42 -6.05 1.31 -7.98
N TYR A 43 -5.61 0.40 -7.10
CA TYR A 43 -6.49 -0.36 -6.23
C TYR A 43 -6.92 0.43 -5.01
N GLN A 44 -8.17 0.23 -4.62
CA GLN A 44 -8.82 0.92 -3.53
C GLN A 44 -9.42 -0.07 -2.54
N VAL A 45 -9.30 0.25 -1.24
CA VAL A 45 -9.86 -0.52 -0.13
C VAL A 45 -11.00 0.26 0.50
N GLU A 46 -12.12 -0.43 0.72
CA GLU A 46 -13.28 0.14 1.40
C GLU A 46 -12.86 0.65 2.80
N PRO A 47 -13.07 1.95 3.13
CA PRO A 47 -12.57 2.53 4.38
C PRO A 47 -13.08 1.80 5.62
N ALA A 48 -14.32 1.28 5.57
CA ALA A 48 -14.93 0.50 6.64
C ALA A 48 -14.20 -0.81 6.96
N ARG A 49 -13.40 -1.33 6.03
CA ARG A 49 -12.60 -2.56 6.23
C ARG A 49 -11.16 -2.27 6.67
N PHE A 50 -10.76 -1.00 6.76
CA PHE A 50 -9.40 -0.63 7.12
C PHE A 50 -9.30 -0.13 8.57
N ASN A 51 -8.47 -0.81 9.36
CA ASN A 51 -8.17 -0.42 10.74
C ASN A 51 -7.02 0.61 10.75
N ASN A 52 -7.36 1.89 10.89
CA ASN A 52 -6.39 2.99 10.91
C ASN A 52 -5.39 2.93 12.08
N LYS A 53 -5.74 2.31 13.21
CA LYS A 53 -4.83 2.19 14.36
C LYS A 53 -3.77 1.12 14.15
N ALA A 54 -4.15 0.01 13.53
CA ALA A 54 -3.26 -1.12 13.27
C ALA A 54 -2.57 -1.05 11.89
N ALA A 55 -3.05 -0.18 11.00
CA ALA A 55 -2.66 -0.13 9.59
C ALA A 55 -2.91 -1.46 8.84
N GLU A 56 -4.04 -2.11 9.15
CA GLU A 56 -4.40 -3.45 8.64
C GLU A 56 -5.78 -3.46 7.95
N VAL A 57 -5.98 -4.36 6.98
CA VAL A 57 -7.28 -4.58 6.33
C VAL A 57 -7.93 -5.85 6.88
N ALA A 58 -9.18 -5.73 7.33
CA ALA A 58 -10.02 -6.88 7.67
C ALA A 58 -10.49 -7.58 6.39
N GLY A 59 -9.86 -8.70 6.05
CA GLY A 59 -10.25 -9.59 4.95
C GLY A 59 -11.31 -10.62 5.35
N ASN A 60 -12.00 -11.18 4.37
CA ASN A 60 -12.81 -12.38 4.60
C ASN A 60 -11.88 -13.59 4.78
N ARG A 61 -12.13 -14.40 5.80
CA ARG A 61 -11.42 -15.67 6.01
C ARG A 61 -11.80 -16.61 4.87
N TRP A 62 -10.89 -16.86 3.94
CA TRP A 62 -11.06 -17.88 2.90
C TRP A 62 -11.15 -19.25 3.58
N ARG A 63 -12.27 -19.96 3.39
CA ARG A 63 -12.35 -21.39 3.68
C ARG A 63 -11.91 -22.12 2.41
N LEU A 64 -10.80 -22.84 2.51
CA LEU A 64 -10.45 -23.93 1.59
C LEU A 64 -11.32 -25.15 1.91
#